data_AF-A0A1W9HNH9-F1
#
_entry.id   AF-A0A1W9HNH9-F1
#
_cell.length_a   1.000
_cell.length_b   1.000
_cell.length_c   1.000
_cell.angle_alpha   90.00
_cell.angle_beta   90.00
_cell.angle_gamma   90.00
#
_symmetry.space_group_name_H-M   'P 1'
#
loop_
_entity.id
_entity.type
_entity.pdbx_description
1 polymer ?
#
loop_
_entity_poly.entity_id
_entity_poly.type
_entity_poly.pdbx_seq_one_letter_code
_entity_poly.pdbx_strand_id
1 'polypeptide(L)'
;MKERKSEKLSLKWLCPLTGKTHPAGVAFYNQDQGDYRLKVDMLPEDKVLYLKTSSMTEGKVFYRIEAAVRRNGRVTHRAEVGTGYASVNEGYPIYMDIGPYSRQLVLEQGL
;
A
#
# COMPACT_ATOMS: atom_id res chain seq x y z
N MET A 1 -21.34 21.90 -4.66
CA MET A 1 -20.84 20.51 -4.58
C MET A 1 -20.25 20.32 -3.20
N LYS A 2 -20.79 19.42 -2.37
CA LYS A 2 -20.20 19.13 -1.04
C LYS A 2 -18.96 18.27 -1.26
N GLU A 3 -17.79 18.76 -0.86
CA GLU A 3 -16.57 17.96 -0.78
C GLU A 3 -16.85 16.73 0.10
N ARG A 4 -16.87 15.55 -0.50
CA ARG A 4 -16.90 14.30 0.27
C ARG A 4 -15.50 14.11 0.86
N LYS A 5 -15.37 14.37 2.16
CA LYS A 5 -14.15 14.11 2.92
C LYS A 5 -13.73 12.66 2.67
N SER A 6 -12.51 12.45 2.17
CA SER A 6 -11.95 11.12 1.96
C SER A 6 -12.07 10.28 3.24
N GLU A 7 -12.67 9.10 3.13
CA GLU A 7 -12.90 8.22 4.26
C GLU A 7 -11.55 7.73 4.80
N LYS A 8 -11.35 7.91 6.12
CA LYS A 8 -10.13 7.51 6.83
C LYS A 8 -10.26 6.06 7.27
N LEU A 9 -9.46 5.20 6.68
CA LEU A 9 -9.39 3.77 7.02
C LEU A 9 -8.19 3.51 7.93
N SER A 10 -8.33 2.60 8.89
CA SER A 10 -7.24 2.23 9.81
C SER A 10 -6.40 1.10 9.22
N LEU A 11 -5.08 1.24 9.26
CA LEU A 11 -4.13 0.18 8.89
C LEU A 11 -3.68 -0.60 10.12
N LYS A 12 -3.46 -1.90 9.95
CA LYS A 12 -2.96 -2.78 11.01
C LYS A 12 -1.90 -3.74 10.47
N TRP A 13 -0.89 -4.01 11.28
CA TRP A 13 0.02 -5.14 11.09
C TRP A 13 -0.64 -6.40 11.61
N LEU A 14 -0.61 -7.48 10.84
CA LEU A 14 -1.10 -8.81 11.25
C LEU A 14 0.11 -9.73 11.47
N CYS A 15 0.25 -10.29 12.67
CA CYS A 15 1.22 -11.35 12.92
C CYS A 15 0.65 -12.68 12.40
N PRO A 16 1.23 -13.31 11.36
CA PRO A 16 0.66 -14.52 10.78
C PRO A 16 0.75 -15.74 11.73
N LEU A 17 1.71 -15.74 12.66
CA LEU A 17 1.89 -16.84 13.62
C LEU A 17 0.87 -16.82 14.75
N THR A 18 0.46 -15.62 15.20
CA THR A 18 -0.39 -15.48 16.40
C THR A 18 -1.77 -14.88 16.10
N GLY A 19 -2.01 -14.43 14.86
CA GLY A 19 -3.23 -13.69 14.47
C GLY A 19 -3.40 -12.32 15.14
N LYS A 20 -2.42 -11.87 15.92
CA LYS A 20 -2.51 -10.60 16.65
C LYS A 20 -2.37 -9.43 15.68
N THR A 21 -3.10 -8.36 15.96
CA THR A 21 -3.01 -7.13 15.17
C THR A 21 -2.43 -5.98 15.98
N HIS A 22 -1.64 -5.14 15.32
CA HIS A 22 -1.06 -3.92 15.89
C HIS A 22 -1.40 -2.72 15.00
N PRO A 23 -1.65 -1.52 15.55
CA PRO A 23 -1.83 -0.31 14.74
C PRO A 23 -0.66 -0.08 13.78
N ALA A 24 -0.94 0.32 12.54
CA ALA A 24 0.06 0.56 11.51
C ALA A 24 -0.10 1.89 10.77
N GLY A 25 -1.08 2.71 11.14
CA GLY A 25 -1.36 4.00 10.53
C GLY A 25 -2.72 4.05 9.86
N VAL A 26 -2.81 4.79 8.74
CA VAL A 26 -4.10 5.17 8.13
C VAL A 26 -4.03 5.21 6.60
N ALA A 27 -5.17 4.97 5.95
CA ALA A 27 -5.33 5.09 4.51
C ALA A 27 -6.45 6.06 4.15
N PHE A 28 -6.31 6.72 3.00
CA PHE A 28 -7.27 7.68 2.47
C PHE A 28 -7.57 7.33 1.01
N TYR A 29 -8.84 7.12 0.67
CA TYR A 29 -9.23 6.85 -0.71
C TYR A 29 -9.25 8.13 -1.55
N ASN A 30 -8.57 8.10 -2.69
CA ASN A 30 -8.59 9.16 -3.68
C ASN A 30 -9.58 8.80 -4.80
N GLN A 31 -10.74 9.47 -4.82
CA GLN A 31 -11.79 9.19 -5.81
C GLN A 31 -11.35 9.51 -7.24
N ASP A 32 -10.53 10.54 -7.43
CA ASP A 32 -10.12 10.99 -8.77
C ASP A 32 -9.13 10.02 -9.42
N GLN A 33 -8.28 9.38 -8.60
CA GLN A 33 -7.23 8.46 -9.07
C GLN A 33 -7.61 6.99 -8.92
N GLY A 34 -8.65 6.67 -8.16
CA GLY A 34 -9.06 5.30 -7.85
C GLY A 34 -8.01 4.53 -7.06
N ASP A 35 -7.17 5.22 -6.28
CA ASP A 35 -6.13 4.63 -5.45
C ASP A 35 -6.27 5.04 -3.97
N TYR A 36 -5.63 4.30 -3.08
CA TYR A 36 -5.51 4.71 -1.68
C TYR A 36 -4.15 5.31 -1.42
N ARG A 37 -4.10 6.45 -0.76
CA ARG A 37 -2.87 6.96 -0.16
C ARG A 37 -2.71 6.36 1.23
N LEU A 38 -1.61 5.66 1.46
CA LEU A 38 -1.28 5.05 2.75
C LEU A 38 -0.28 5.93 3.52
N LYS A 39 -0.53 6.10 4.82
CA LYS A 39 0.43 6.62 5.79
C LYS A 39 0.71 5.52 6.80
N VAL A 40 1.93 5.00 6.77
CA VAL A 40 2.37 3.91 7.66
C VAL A 40 3.21 4.50 8.77
N ASP A 41 2.83 4.27 10.03
CA ASP A 41 3.45 4.96 11.19
C ASP A 41 4.95 4.67 11.35
N MET A 42 5.41 3.51 10.89
CA MET A 42 6.82 3.11 10.95
C MET A 42 7.68 3.66 9.80
N LEU A 43 7.07 4.29 8.79
CA LEU A 43 7.80 4.91 7.69
C LEU A 43 7.99 6.42 7.95
N PRO A 44 9.06 7.03 7.43
CA PRO A 44 9.23 8.48 7.48
C PRO A 44 7.99 9.21 6.93
N GLU A 45 7.63 10.35 7.51
CA GLU A 45 6.40 11.08 7.16
C GLU A 45 6.35 11.51 5.69
N ASP A 46 7.52 11.77 5.09
CA ASP A 46 7.66 12.13 3.69
C ASP A 46 7.54 10.93 2.74
N LYS A 47 7.63 9.69 3.26
CA LYS A 47 7.44 8.46 2.50
C LYS A 47 5.94 8.18 2.34
N VAL A 48 5.44 8.47 1.14
CA VAL A 48 4.05 8.22 0.77
C VAL A 48 3.96 6.93 -0.04
N LEU A 49 3.07 6.03 0.37
CA LEU A 49 2.72 4.84 -0.39
C LEU A 49 1.33 5.00 -1.03
N TYR A 50 1.14 4.33 -2.16
CA TYR A 50 -0.13 4.23 -2.86
C TYR A 50 -0.50 2.77 -3.05
N LEU A 51 -1.76 2.43 -2.81
CA LEU A 51 -2.33 1.12 -3.09
C LEU A 51 -3.26 1.25 -4.28
N LYS A 52 -2.96 0.53 -5.36
CA LYS A 52 -3.69 0.62 -6.62
C LYS A 52 -4.14 -0.76 -7.08
N THR A 53 -5.38 -0.88 -7.54
CA THR A 53 -5.88 -2.10 -8.15
C THR A 53 -5.07 -2.43 -9.40
N SER A 54 -4.53 -3.66 -9.47
CA SER A 54 -3.75 -4.13 -10.60
C SER A 54 -4.57 -5.02 -11.53
N SER A 55 -5.38 -5.93 -10.97
CA SER A 55 -6.20 -6.87 -11.74
C SER A 55 -7.30 -7.47 -10.87
N MET A 56 -8.25 -8.16 -11.50
CA MET A 56 -9.29 -8.94 -10.84
C MET A 56 -9.44 -10.29 -11.55
N THR A 57 -9.40 -11.38 -10.80
CA THR A 57 -9.51 -12.74 -11.34
C THR A 57 -10.12 -13.66 -10.28
N GLU A 58 -11.08 -14.50 -10.67
CA GLU A 58 -11.66 -15.55 -9.80
C GLU A 58 -12.11 -15.06 -8.41
N GLY A 59 -12.80 -13.91 -8.33
CA GLY A 59 -13.29 -13.38 -7.04
C GLY A 59 -12.19 -12.87 -6.11
N LYS A 60 -10.97 -12.67 -6.63
CA LYS A 60 -9.88 -11.95 -5.97
C LYS A 60 -9.56 -10.66 -6.70
N VAL A 61 -9.34 -9.61 -5.93
CA VAL A 61 -8.82 -8.33 -6.42
C VAL A 61 -7.35 -8.27 -6.02
N PHE A 62 -6.49 -8.00 -6.99
CA PHE A 62 -5.06 -7.83 -6.77
C PHE A 62 -4.71 -6.36 -6.77
N TYR A 63 -3.73 -6.03 -5.95
CA TYR A 63 -3.22 -4.67 -5.78
C TYR A 63 -1.71 -4.65 -5.93
N ARG A 64 -1.21 -3.52 -6.41
CA ARG A 64 0.20 -3.15 -6.30
C ARG A 64 0.37 -1.99 -5.34
N ILE A 65 1.51 -1.97 -4.67
CA ILE A 65 1.85 -0.94 -3.70
C ILE A 65 3.03 -0.16 -4.27
N GLU A 66 2.86 1.15 -4.40
CA GLU A 66 3.85 2.01 -5.01
C GLU A 66 4.37 3.05 -4.00
N ALA A 67 5.67 3.26 -3.95
CA ALA A 67 6.28 4.35 -3.19
C ALA A 67 6.50 5.58 -4.09
N ALA A 68 6.15 6.77 -3.59
CA ALA A 68 6.55 8.01 -4.24
C ALA A 68 8.07 8.18 -4.17
N VAL A 69 8.73 8.22 -5.33
CA VAL A 69 10.14 8.59 -5.42
C VAL A 69 10.22 10.09 -5.66
N ARG A 70 10.97 10.80 -4.81
CA ARG A 70 11.08 12.25 -4.87
C ARG A 70 12.50 12.69 -5.21
N ARG A 71 12.61 13.77 -5.97
CA ARG A 71 13.86 14.49 -6.24
C ARG A 71 13.59 15.98 -6.05
N ASN A 72 14.39 16.66 -5.23
CA ASN A 72 14.22 18.08 -4.89
C ASN A 72 12.79 18.41 -4.40
N GLY A 73 12.24 17.55 -3.53
CA GLY A 73 10.89 17.71 -2.96
C GLY A 73 9.72 17.40 -3.90
N ARG A 74 9.97 17.13 -5.19
CA ARG A 74 8.93 16.80 -6.18
C ARG A 74 8.89 15.30 -6.44
N VAL A 75 7.69 14.73 -6.57
CA VAL A 75 7.51 13.33 -6.99
C VAL A 75 7.96 13.21 -8.44
N THR A 76 8.96 12.38 -8.71
CA THR A 76 9.49 12.12 -10.06
C THR A 76 8.78 10.94 -10.71
N HIS A 77 8.64 9.85 -9.97
CA HIS A 77 7.91 8.66 -10.38
C HIS A 77 7.41 7.89 -9.16
N ARG A 78 6.65 6.83 -9.41
CA ARG A 78 6.23 5.87 -8.40
C ARG A 78 6.91 4.54 -8.71
N ALA A 79 7.53 3.93 -7.70
CA ALA A 79 8.18 2.63 -7.82
C ALA A 79 7.34 1.57 -7.11
N GLU A 80 7.11 0.42 -7.74
CA GLU A 80 6.44 -0.70 -7.08
C GLU A 80 7.33 -1.27 -5.97
N VAL A 81 6.79 -1.37 -4.76
CA VAL A 81 7.51 -1.82 -3.56
C VAL A 81 6.80 -2.98 -2.85
N GLY A 82 5.66 -3.44 -3.38
CA GLY A 82 4.87 -4.45 -2.73
C GLY A 82 3.63 -4.83 -3.53
N THR A 83 2.96 -5.85 -3.04
CA THR A 83 1.73 -6.40 -3.63
C THR A 83 0.67 -6.58 -2.56
N GLY A 84 -0.58 -6.71 -2.98
CA GLY A 84 -1.68 -7.01 -2.07
C GLY A 84 -2.79 -7.77 -2.75
N TYR A 85 -3.71 -8.30 -1.95
CA TYR A 85 -4.88 -8.99 -2.44
C TYR A 85 -6.06 -8.80 -1.48
N ALA A 86 -7.27 -8.89 -2.02
CA ALA A 86 -8.50 -9.03 -1.27
C ALA A 86 -9.35 -10.14 -1.90
N SER A 87 -9.97 -10.96 -1.06
CA SER A 87 -10.98 -11.91 -1.51
C SER A 87 -12.38 -11.36 -1.26
N VAL A 88 -13.24 -11.48 -2.28
CA VAL A 88 -14.67 -11.15 -2.19
C VAL A 88 -15.36 -11.97 -1.08
N ASN A 89 -14.88 -13.18 -0.82
CA ASN A 89 -15.50 -14.12 0.12
C ASN A 89 -15.17 -13.81 1.60
N GLU A 90 -14.16 -12.98 1.87
CA GLU A 90 -13.68 -12.66 3.22
C GLU A 90 -14.20 -11.30 3.74
N GLY A 91 -15.09 -10.64 3.00
CA GLY A 91 -15.55 -9.29 3.34
C GLY A 91 -14.54 -8.18 3.01
N TYR A 92 -13.67 -8.42 2.01
CA TYR A 92 -12.71 -7.48 1.46
C TYR A 92 -11.63 -6.88 2.41
N PRO A 93 -11.06 -7.61 3.38
CA PRO A 93 -9.78 -7.17 3.95
C PRO A 93 -8.72 -7.16 2.83
N ILE A 94 -8.02 -6.04 2.67
CA ILE A 94 -6.88 -5.96 1.75
C ILE A 94 -5.62 -6.34 2.52
N TYR A 95 -5.10 -7.51 2.22
CA TYR A 95 -3.80 -7.96 2.73
C TYR A 95 -2.70 -7.37 1.86
N MET A 96 -1.63 -6.89 2.49
CA MET A 96 -0.55 -6.19 1.82
C MET A 96 0.80 -6.75 2.27
N ASP A 97 1.68 -7.04 1.31
CA ASP A 97 3.10 -7.30 1.51
C ASP A 97 3.89 -6.09 0.99
N ILE A 98 4.40 -5.27 1.92
CA ILE A 98 5.21 -4.08 1.63
C ILE A 98 6.67 -4.47 1.88
N GLY A 99 7.51 -4.46 0.83
CA GLY A 99 8.93 -4.82 0.95
C GLY A 99 9.73 -3.84 1.82
N PRO A 100 10.97 -4.18 2.26
CA PRO A 100 11.76 -5.38 1.96
C PRO A 100 12.02 -6.29 3.17
N TYR A 101 11.24 -6.22 4.25
CA TYR A 101 11.63 -6.84 5.53
C TYR A 101 11.84 -8.37 5.49
N SER A 102 11.32 -9.05 4.46
CA SER A 102 11.54 -10.47 4.17
C SER A 102 12.38 -10.74 2.90
N ARG A 103 12.88 -9.71 2.21
CA ARG A 103 13.52 -9.80 0.89
C ARG A 103 15.00 -9.44 0.96
N GLN A 104 15.83 -10.18 0.22
CA GLN A 104 17.27 -9.90 0.10
C GLN A 104 17.52 -8.74 -0.87
N LEU A 105 18.34 -7.78 -0.45
CA LEU A 105 18.80 -6.70 -1.33
C LEU A 105 19.95 -7.24 -2.20
N VAL A 106 19.81 -7.10 -3.52
CA VAL A 106 20.82 -7.50 -4.50
C VAL A 106 21.27 -6.24 -5.25
N LEU A 107 22.58 -6.03 -5.36
CA LEU A 107 23.18 -5.02 -6.23
C LEU A 107 23.75 -5.74 -7.46
N GLU A 108 23.20 -5.44 -8.63
CA GLU A 108 23.79 -5.86 -9.90
C GLU A 108 24.73 -4.76 -10.40
N GLN A 109 25.99 -5.10 -10.69
CA GLN A 109 26.89 -4.23 -11.44
C GLN A 109 26.78 -4.60 -12.92
N GLY A 110 26.42 -3.63 -13.75
CA GLY A 110 26.46 -3.81 -15.20
C GLY A 110 27.91 -4.03 -15.65
N LEU A 111 28.14 -5.09 -16.44
CA LEU A 111 29.41 -5.31 -17.15
C LEU A 111 29.62 -4.25 -18.24
#